data_AF-A0AAU9TN95-F1
#
_entry.id   AF-A0AAU9TN95-F1
#
_cell.length_a   1.000
_cell.length_b   1.000
_cell.length_c   1.000
_cell.angle_alpha   90.00
_cell.angle_beta   90.00
_cell.angle_gamma   90.00
#
_symmetry.space_group_name_H-M   'P 1'
#
loop_
_entity.id
_entity.type
_entity.pdbx_description
1 polymer ?
#
loop_
_entity_poly.entity_id
_entity_poly.type
_entity_poly.pdbx_seq_one_letter_code
_entity_poly.pdbx_strand_id
1 'polypeptide(L)'
;MYWSEKWRVPIIIQAMTRNRFYAIRGCLAQDRPQALCVDEMIIPFSGRCHMRQYCPNKPNPVGLKVFVLASPQGIVCDMVVYQGDTTFPHLISQGFGLGKLPFCI
;
A
#
# COMPACT_ATOMS: atom_id res chain seq x y z
N MET A 1 -10.79 16.71 6.55
CA MET A 1 -9.58 16.28 5.84
C MET A 1 -9.55 16.79 4.40
N TYR A 2 -10.56 16.59 3.54
CA TYR A 2 -10.64 17.31 2.24
C TYR A 2 -11.85 18.24 2.10
N TRP A 3 -12.99 17.93 2.74
CA TRP A 3 -14.22 18.76 2.73
C TRP A 3 -14.29 19.77 3.90
N SER A 4 -13.22 19.90 4.69
CA SER A 4 -13.12 20.91 5.75
C SER A 4 -12.45 22.16 5.20
N GLU A 5 -12.85 23.34 5.67
CA GLU A 5 -12.29 24.63 5.23
C GLU A 5 -10.76 24.66 5.35
N LYS A 6 -10.21 24.12 6.44
CA LYS A 6 -8.77 24.14 6.73
C LYS A 6 -7.92 23.31 5.77
N TRP A 7 -8.49 22.24 5.20
CA TRP A 7 -7.74 21.27 4.39
C TRP A 7 -8.42 21.03 3.03
N ARG A 8 -9.01 22.09 2.46
CA ARG A 8 -9.83 22.01 1.26
C ARG A 8 -8.98 21.67 0.03
N VAL A 9 -9.29 20.58 -0.67
CA VAL A 9 -8.65 20.19 -1.93
C VAL A 9 -9.70 20.19 -3.05
N PRO A 10 -9.76 21.25 -3.90
CA PRO A 10 -10.86 21.44 -4.85
C PRO A 10 -11.13 20.26 -5.77
N ILE A 11 -10.08 19.63 -6.29
CA ILE A 11 -10.20 18.50 -7.23
C ILE A 11 -10.88 17.27 -6.59
N ILE A 12 -10.62 16.99 -5.31
CA ILE A 12 -11.22 15.85 -4.60
C ILE A 12 -12.69 16.13 -4.29
N ILE A 13 -13.00 17.35 -3.86
CA ILE A 13 -14.36 17.74 -3.44
C ILE A 13 -15.31 17.80 -4.64
N GLN A 14 -14.81 18.24 -5.79
CA GLN A 14 -15.59 18.29 -7.03
C GLN A 14 -15.77 16.90 -7.63
N ALA A 15 -14.80 15.99 -7.45
CA ALA A 15 -14.87 14.64 -8.00
C ALA A 15 -15.74 13.68 -7.19
N MET A 16 -15.81 13.82 -5.86
CA MET A 16 -16.56 12.88 -5.01
C MET A 16 -17.13 13.52 -3.74
N THR A 17 -18.22 12.96 -3.22
CA THR A 17 -18.82 13.40 -1.96
C THR A 17 -18.09 12.83 -0.75
N ARG A 18 -18.17 13.52 0.39
CA ARG A 18 -17.60 13.06 1.67
C ARG A 18 -18.07 11.64 2.04
N ASN A 19 -19.36 11.36 1.87
CA ASN A 19 -19.93 10.04 2.21
C ASN A 19 -19.41 8.96 1.26
N ARG A 20 -19.26 9.26 -0.04
CA ARG A 20 -18.64 8.35 -1.01
C ARG A 20 -17.18 8.05 -0.65
N PHE A 21 -16.43 9.04 -0.16
CA PHE A 21 -15.05 8.83 0.28
C PHE A 21 -14.97 7.84 1.44
N TYR A 22 -15.82 7.99 2.45
CA TYR A 22 -15.88 7.03 3.55
C TYR A 22 -16.39 5.65 3.13
N ALA A 23 -17.34 5.58 2.20
CA ALA A 23 -17.82 4.31 1.64
C ALA A 23 -16.69 3.55 0.90
N ILE A 24 -15.79 4.26 0.22
CA ILE A 24 -14.64 3.65 -0.47
C ILE A 24 -13.53 3.25 0.51
N ARG A 25 -13.53 3.73 1.76
CA ARG A 25 -12.64 3.20 2.83
C ARG A 25 -13.03 1.80 3.34
N GLY A 26 -13.82 1.07 2.56
CA GLY A 26 -14.30 -0.28 2.86
C GLY A 26 -13.23 -1.37 2.88
N CYS A 27 -11.98 -1.10 2.48
CA CYS A 27 -10.89 -2.10 2.56
C CYS A 27 -10.76 -2.74 3.96
N LEU A 28 -10.96 -1.95 5.02
CA LEU A 28 -10.94 -2.46 6.40
C LEU A 28 -12.16 -3.32 6.76
N ALA A 29 -13.26 -3.14 6.05
CA ALA A 29 -14.52 -3.86 6.24
C ALA A 29 -14.69 -5.05 5.27
N GLN A 30 -13.68 -5.34 4.44
CA GLN A 30 -13.72 -6.51 3.57
C GLN A 30 -13.59 -7.79 4.37
N ASP A 31 -14.34 -8.81 3.96
CA ASP A 31 -14.19 -10.15 4.51
C ASP A 31 -12.79 -10.68 4.20
N ARG A 32 -12.12 -11.21 5.22
CA ARG A 32 -10.73 -11.70 5.12
C ARG A 32 -10.76 -13.22 5.11
N PRO A 33 -10.78 -13.87 3.93
CA PRO A 33 -10.74 -15.33 3.88
C PRO A 33 -9.44 -15.84 4.50
N GLN A 34 -9.42 -17.09 5.00
CA GLN A 34 -8.21 -17.68 5.58
C GLN A 34 -7.09 -17.92 4.56
N ALA A 35 -7.44 -18.08 3.28
CA ALA A 35 -6.47 -18.21 2.20
C ALA A 35 -6.17 -16.82 1.62
N LEU A 36 -5.09 -16.19 2.05
CA LEU A 36 -4.59 -14.93 1.48
C LEU A 36 -3.17 -15.14 0.96
N CYS A 37 -2.80 -14.41 -0.09
CA CYS A 37 -1.43 -14.39 -0.60
C CYS A 37 -0.79 -13.02 -0.36
N VAL A 38 0.52 -13.02 -0.11
CA VAL A 38 1.33 -11.80 0.00
C VAL A 38 2.25 -11.75 -1.22
N ASP A 39 2.31 -10.60 -1.89
CA ASP A 39 3.20 -10.39 -3.03
C ASP A 39 3.74 -8.94 -3.04
N GLU A 40 4.79 -8.71 -3.83
CA GLU A 40 5.40 -7.42 -4.06
C GLU A 40 4.88 -6.75 -5.33
N MET A 41 4.30 -5.56 -5.18
CA MET A 41 3.82 -4.73 -6.27
C MET A 41 4.56 -3.39 -6.32
N ILE A 42 4.71 -2.85 -7.53
CA ILE A 42 5.19 -1.47 -7.76
C ILE A 42 4.01 -0.61 -8.18
N ILE A 43 3.71 0.44 -7.41
CA ILE A 43 2.77 1.49 -7.80
C ILE A 43 3.55 2.53 -8.62
N PRO A 44 3.17 2.77 -9.89
CA PRO A 44 3.87 3.73 -10.74
C PRO A 44 3.84 5.12 -10.10
N PHE A 45 5.01 5.68 -9.83
CA PHE A 45 5.13 7.00 -9.22
C PHE A 45 6.38 7.72 -9.71
N SER A 46 6.18 8.84 -10.38
CA SER A 46 7.25 9.64 -11.02
C SER A 46 7.68 10.85 -10.20
N GLY A 47 7.07 11.10 -9.04
CA GLY A 47 7.41 12.23 -8.17
C GLY A 47 8.70 12.01 -7.39
N ARG A 48 9.13 13.05 -6.67
CA ARG A 48 10.26 12.98 -5.73
C ARG A 48 9.77 12.44 -4.39
N CYS A 49 10.24 11.26 -3.99
CA CYS A 49 9.96 10.65 -2.70
C CYS A 49 11.16 9.79 -2.27
N HIS A 50 11.50 9.81 -0.98
CA HIS A 50 12.59 8.99 -0.43
C HIS A 50 12.31 7.48 -0.48
N MET A 51 11.02 7.09 -0.49
CA MET A 51 10.58 5.69 -0.52
C MET A 51 10.51 5.09 -1.94
N ARG A 52 10.97 5.84 -2.95
CA ARG A 52 10.93 5.39 -4.34
C ARG A 52 11.92 4.24 -4.55
N GLN A 53 11.46 3.17 -5.17
CA GLN A 53 12.26 1.99 -5.48
C GLN A 53 12.35 1.77 -6.99
N TYR A 54 13.46 1.15 -7.38
CA TYR A 54 13.72 0.69 -8.73
C TYR A 54 13.71 -0.83 -8.79
N CYS A 55 12.84 -1.41 -9.61
CA CYS A 55 12.72 -2.85 -9.85
C CYS A 55 12.73 -3.11 -11.37
N PRO A 56 13.87 -3.51 -11.96
CA PRO A 56 14.03 -3.57 -13.42
C PRO A 56 13.11 -4.59 -14.11
N ASN A 57 12.65 -5.62 -13.38
CA ASN A 57 11.87 -6.73 -13.95
C ASN A 57 10.35 -6.47 -13.96
N LYS A 58 9.89 -5.29 -13.54
CA LYS A 58 8.47 -4.93 -13.53
C LYS A 58 8.16 -3.99 -14.70
N PRO A 59 6.94 -4.02 -15.28
CA PRO A 59 6.57 -3.20 -16.44
C PRO A 59 6.83 -1.70 -16.24
N ASN A 60 6.60 -1.23 -15.01
CA ASN A 60 6.99 0.10 -14.57
C ASN A 60 8.14 -0.07 -13.57
N PRO A 61 9.39 0.20 -13.98
CA PRO A 61 10.54 -0.15 -13.15
C PRO A 61 10.78 0.83 -12.01
N VAL A 62 10.19 2.03 -12.04
CA VAL A 62 10.32 3.04 -10.99
C VAL A 62 8.96 3.31 -10.35
N GLY A 63 8.88 3.22 -9.03
CA GLY A 63 7.66 3.55 -8.31
C GLY A 63 7.78 3.38 -6.81
N LEU A 64 6.64 3.27 -6.14
CA LEU A 64 6.57 2.92 -4.72
C LEU A 64 6.43 1.40 -4.62
N LYS A 65 7.37 0.75 -3.93
CA LYS A 65 7.27 -0.69 -3.64
C LYS A 65 6.32 -0.90 -2.49
N VAL A 66 5.41 -1.86 -2.65
CA VAL A 66 4.34 -2.13 -1.69
C VAL A 66 4.19 -3.65 -1.54
N PHE A 67 4.11 -4.11 -0.29
CA PHE A 67 3.68 -5.47 0.03
C PHE A 67 2.15 -5.49 0.02
N VAL A 68 1.57 -6.37 -0.78
CA VAL A 68 0.13 -6.44 -1.00
C VAL A 68 -0.37 -7.77 -0.47
N LEU A 69 -1.39 -7.72 0.38
CA LEU A 69 -2.15 -8.87 0.82
C LEU A 69 -3.39 -8.98 -0.04
N ALA A 70 -3.51 -10.04 -0.83
CA ALA A 70 -4.61 -10.25 -1.76
C ALA A 70 -5.39 -11.53 -1.46
N SER A 71 -6.68 -11.48 -1.76
CA SER A 71 -7.54 -12.66 -1.75
C SER A 71 -7.33 -13.51 -3.01
N PRO A 72 -7.72 -14.80 -3.00
CA PRO A 72 -7.61 -15.67 -4.16
C PRO A 72 -8.45 -15.20 -5.35
N GLN A 73 -9.46 -14.35 -5.09
CA GLN A 73 -10.28 -13.70 -6.11
C GLN A 73 -9.59 -12.48 -6.74
N GLY A 74 -8.35 -12.17 -6.33
CA GLY A 74 -7.57 -11.05 -6.84
C GLY A 74 -7.91 -9.71 -6.21
N ILE A 75 -8.63 -9.70 -5.08
CA ILE A 75 -8.99 -8.47 -4.37
C ILE A 75 -7.90 -8.12 -3.36
N VAL A 76 -7.38 -6.90 -3.41
CA VAL A 76 -6.40 -6.41 -2.44
C VAL A 76 -7.10 -6.10 -1.12
N CYS A 77 -6.75 -6.83 -0.07
CA CYS A 77 -7.31 -6.67 1.27
C CYS A 77 -6.53 -5.64 2.09
N ASP A 78 -5.19 -5.69 2.03
CA ASP A 78 -4.32 -4.79 2.78
C ASP A 78 -3.01 -4.52 2.03
N MET A 79 -2.34 -3.43 2.36
CA MET A 79 -1.07 -3.07 1.74
C MET A 79 -0.16 -2.24 2.65
N VAL A 80 1.13 -2.55 2.62
CA VAL A 80 2.16 -1.86 3.40
C VAL A 80 3.23 -1.32 2.46
N VAL A 81 3.46 0.00 2.50
CA VAL A 81 4.47 0.65 1.66
C VAL A 81 5.86 0.34 2.23
N TYR A 82 6.76 -0.10 1.35
CA TYR A 82 8.15 -0.36 1.71
C TYR A 82 8.92 0.96 1.82
N GLN A 83 9.53 1.18 2.98
CA GLN A 83 10.29 2.38 3.31
C GLN A 83 11.79 2.10 3.52
N GLY A 84 12.26 0.91 3.14
CA GLY A 84 13.62 0.47 3.49
C GLY A 84 13.65 -0.11 4.91
N ASP A 85 14.69 0.24 5.66
CA ASP A 85 14.95 -0.27 7.01
C ASP A 85 13.94 0.26 8.06
N THR A 86 13.11 1.24 7.72
CA THR A 86 12.07 1.74 8.65
C THR A 86 10.73 1.02 8.50
N THR A 87 10.60 0.09 7.55
CA THR A 87 9.30 -0.57 7.26
C THR A 87 8.82 -1.42 8.45
N PHE A 88 9.73 -2.17 9.08
CA PHE A 88 9.44 -3.04 10.22
C PHE A 88 10.55 -2.96 11.28
N PRO A 89 10.63 -1.85 12.03
CA PRO A 89 11.74 -1.61 12.96
C PRO A 89 11.84 -2.71 14.03
N HIS A 90 10.69 -3.25 14.46
CA HIS A 90 10.63 -4.34 15.43
C HIS A 90 11.19 -5.66 14.88
N LEU A 91 10.91 -6.00 13.62
CA LEU A 91 11.39 -7.26 13.02
C LEU A 91 12.88 -7.22 12.72
N ILE A 92 13.39 -6.04 12.32
CA ILE A 92 14.82 -5.83 12.12
C ILE A 92 15.58 -5.92 13.45
N SER A 93 15.01 -5.39 14.54
CA SER A 93 15.60 -5.54 15.88
C SER A 93 15.68 -6.99 16.36
N GLN A 94 14.79 -7.85 15.85
CA GLN A 94 14.75 -9.29 16.13
C GLN A 94 15.66 -10.12 15.19
N GLY A 95 16.44 -9.46 14.31
CA GLY A 95 17.38 -10.12 13.41
C GLY A 95 16.76 -10.76 12.16
N PHE A 96 15.47 -10.52 11.89
CA PHE A 96 14.85 -10.91 10.63
C PHE A 96 15.23 -9.90 9.54
N GLY A 97 16.14 -10.30 8.65
CA GLY A 97 16.46 -9.53 7.45
C GLY A 97 15.27 -9.51 6.47
N LEU A 98 15.27 -8.55 5.54
CA LEU A 98 14.22 -8.40 4.53
C LEU A 98 13.98 -9.66 3.67
N GLY A 99 15.00 -10.50 3.49
CA GLY A 99 14.88 -11.82 2.81
C GLY A 99 14.47 -12.99 3.72
N LYS A 100 14.18 -12.74 5.00
CA LYS A 100 13.76 -13.73 6.01
C LYS A 100 12.43 -13.37 6.65
N LEU A 101 11.73 -12.35 6.15
CA LEU A 101 10.40 -12.04 6.64
C LEU A 101 9.49 -13.23 6.33
N PRO A 102 8.66 -13.68 7.27
CA PRO A 102 7.78 -14.85 7.13
C PRO A 102 6.57 -14.55 6.24
N PHE A 103 6.80 -13.89 5.11
CA PHE A 103 5.81 -13.70 4.06
C PHE A 103 5.99 -14.87 3.12
N CYS A 104 5.08 -15.85 3.24
CA CYS A 104 4.97 -17.07 2.46
C CYS A 104 5.83 -17.12 1.18
N ILE A 105 6.88 -17.95 1.23
CA ILE A 105 7.34 -18.74 0.08
C ILE A 105 7.12 -20.19 0.46
#